data_AF-A0A7C2XL05-F1
#
_entry.id   AF-A0A7C2XL05-F1
#
_cell.length_a   1.000
_cell.length_b   1.000
_cell.length_c   1.000
_cell.angle_alpha   90.00
_cell.angle_beta   90.00
_cell.angle_gamma   90.00
#
_symmetry.space_group_name_H-M   'P 1'
#
loop_
_entity.id
_entity.type
_entity.pdbx_description
1 polymer ?
#
loop_
_entity_poly.entity_id
_entity_poly.type
_entity_poly.pdbx_seq_one_letter_code
_entity_poly.pdbx_strand_id
1 'polypeptide(L)'
;DWLSRDPAEVDAYVNDPLCGFEAPPETAFAIMAPAARYADPGAVQGVRRDVPIHIFSGRDDPLSGGGALIEKLAERYRNAGLERVTTKLYESGRHEMFNEINRDEVTRDLIDWIAVVVG
;
A
#
# COMPACT_ATOMS: atom_id res chain seq x y z
N ASP A 1 12.80 -9.73 -9.41
CA ASP A 1 12.77 -8.75 -8.33
C ASP A 1 11.39 -8.73 -7.68
N TRP A 2 11.24 -8.22 -6.46
CA TRP A 2 9.95 -8.11 -5.76
C TRP A 2 9.35 -6.69 -5.87
N LEU A 3 10.12 -5.70 -6.33
CA LEU A 3 9.67 -4.31 -6.47
C LEU A 3 8.65 -4.15 -7.61
N SER A 4 9.04 -4.47 -8.84
CA SER A 4 8.20 -4.32 -10.05
C SER A 4 8.42 -5.47 -11.03
N ARG A 5 7.44 -5.74 -11.90
CA ARG A 5 7.64 -6.57 -13.10
C ARG A 5 8.43 -5.85 -14.20
N ASP A 6 8.50 -4.52 -14.17
CA ASP A 6 9.30 -3.74 -15.10
C ASP A 6 10.78 -3.76 -14.65
N PRO A 7 11.69 -4.44 -15.38
CA PRO A 7 13.09 -4.49 -15.01
C PRO A 7 13.77 -3.12 -15.12
N ALA A 8 13.29 -2.21 -15.98
CA ALA A 8 13.88 -0.88 -16.10
C ALA A 8 13.64 -0.02 -14.85
N GLU A 9 12.48 -0.20 -14.20
CA GLU A 9 12.16 0.48 -12.94
C GLU A 9 12.96 -0.10 -11.76
N VAL A 10 13.20 -1.41 -11.76
CA VAL A 10 14.11 -2.05 -10.80
C VAL A 10 15.53 -1.53 -10.98
N ASP A 11 16.03 -1.45 -12.22
CA ASP A 11 17.34 -0.90 -12.52
C ASP A 11 17.42 0.59 -12.13
N ALA A 12 16.35 1.36 -12.34
CA ALA A 12 16.28 2.76 -11.91
C ALA A 12 16.43 2.89 -10.39
N TYR A 13 15.72 2.07 -9.60
CA TYR A 13 15.86 2.02 -8.15
C TYR A 13 17.29 1.68 -7.71
N VAL A 14 17.90 0.65 -8.32
CA VAL A 14 19.26 0.18 -7.97
C VAL A 14 20.32 1.24 -8.30
N ASN A 15 20.14 1.98 -9.39
CA ASN A 15 21.10 2.97 -9.85
C ASN A 15 20.88 4.38 -9.26
N ASP A 16 19.79 4.62 -8.52
CA ASP A 16 19.54 5.90 -7.86
C ASP A 16 20.42 6.03 -6.61
N PRO A 17 21.34 7.03 -6.54
CA PRO A 17 22.21 7.25 -5.39
C PRO A 17 21.45 7.64 -4.11
N LEU A 18 20.16 7.96 -4.19
CA LEU A 18 19.28 8.22 -3.05
C LEU A 18 18.57 6.94 -2.53
N CYS A 19 18.71 5.82 -3.22
CA CYS A 19 18.08 4.54 -2.92
C CYS A 19 19.11 3.47 -2.49
N GLY A 20 18.62 2.31 -2.01
CA GLY A 20 19.44 1.15 -1.72
C GLY A 20 20.46 1.30 -0.59
N PHE A 21 20.40 2.38 0.20
CA PHE A 21 21.34 2.62 1.29
C PHE A 21 21.25 1.51 2.35
N GLU A 22 22.40 1.13 2.90
CA GLU A 22 22.46 0.23 4.04
C GLU A 22 21.78 0.91 5.24
N ALA A 23 20.59 0.43 5.57
CA ALA A 23 19.91 0.86 6.77
C ALA A 23 20.67 0.30 8.00
N PRO A 24 20.94 1.14 9.02
CA PRO A 24 21.49 0.64 10.28
C PRO A 24 20.64 -0.52 10.83
N PRO A 25 21.22 -1.55 11.48
CA PRO A 25 20.50 -2.74 11.93
C PRO A 25 19.26 -2.44 12.80
N GLU A 26 19.31 -1.35 13.57
CA GLU A 26 18.21 -0.84 14.39
C GLU A 26 17.02 -0.31 13.59
N THR A 27 17.21 0.05 12.32
CA THR A 27 16.18 0.61 11.45
C THR A 27 15.05 -0.39 11.22
N ALA A 28 15.38 -1.67 11.02
CA ALA A 28 14.38 -2.71 10.87
C ALA A 28 13.49 -2.83 12.13
N PHE A 29 14.10 -2.76 13.32
CA PHE A 29 13.36 -2.73 14.57
C PHE A 29 12.51 -1.46 14.70
N ALA A 30 13.07 -0.29 14.36
CA ALA A 30 12.35 0.98 14.44
C ALA A 30 11.12 1.03 13.51
N ILE A 31 11.20 0.44 12.31
CA ILE A 31 10.07 0.34 11.37
C ILE A 31 8.99 -0.59 11.92
N MET A 32 9.38 -1.70 12.55
CA MET A 32 8.45 -2.74 13.01
C MET A 32 7.88 -2.49 14.42
N ALA A 33 8.61 -1.79 15.29
CA ALA A 33 8.21 -1.53 16.67
C ALA A 33 6.80 -0.90 16.82
N PRO A 34 6.36 0.02 15.94
CA PRO A 34 5.02 0.59 16.01
C PRO A 34 3.92 -0.28 15.38
N ALA A 35 4.24 -1.44 14.79
CA ALA A 35 3.26 -2.24 14.04
C ALA A 35 2.05 -2.64 14.90
N ALA A 36 2.26 -2.92 16.19
CA ALA A 36 1.18 -3.22 17.12
C ALA A 36 0.23 -2.02 17.31
N ARG A 37 0.77 -0.79 17.34
CA ARG A 37 -0.02 0.44 17.42
C ARG A 37 -0.84 0.67 16.16
N TYR A 38 -0.30 0.38 14.97
CA TYR A 38 -1.05 0.52 13.71
C TYR A 38 -2.20 -0.50 13.60
N ALA A 39 -2.12 -1.60 14.35
CA ALA A 39 -3.15 -2.62 14.44
C ALA A 39 -4.11 -2.42 15.62
N ASP A 40 -3.86 -1.45 16.50
CA ASP A 40 -4.64 -1.22 17.71
C ASP A 40 -6.03 -0.64 17.37
N PRO A 41 -7.13 -1.31 17.78
CA PRO A 41 -8.48 -0.84 17.47
C PRO A 41 -8.79 0.56 18.01
N GLY A 42 -8.26 0.92 19.19
CA GLY A 42 -8.46 2.25 19.78
C GLY A 42 -7.76 3.35 18.99
N ALA A 43 -6.55 3.07 18.48
CA ALA A 43 -5.83 3.97 17.60
C ALA A 43 -6.55 4.15 16.25
N VAL A 44 -7.06 3.07 15.65
CA VAL A 44 -7.79 3.13 14.37
C VAL A 44 -9.12 3.88 14.53
N GLN A 45 -9.81 3.76 15.68
CA GLN A 45 -11.02 4.53 16.00
C GLN A 45 -10.78 6.05 16.07
N GLY A 46 -9.54 6.49 16.23
CA GLY A 46 -9.16 7.91 16.18
C GLY A 46 -9.21 8.51 14.76
N VAL A 47 -9.31 7.68 13.72
CA VAL A 47 -9.45 8.15 12.35
C VAL A 47 -10.85 8.71 12.14
N ARG A 48 -10.94 9.89 11.50
CA ARG A 48 -12.21 10.50 11.12
C ARG A 48 -13.03 9.55 10.23
N ARG A 49 -14.26 9.25 10.66
CA ARG A 49 -15.14 8.26 10.00
C ARG A 49 -15.58 8.64 8.59
N ASP A 50 -15.61 9.95 8.32
CA ASP A 50 -16.05 10.54 7.06
C ASP A 50 -14.94 10.60 6.01
N VAL A 51 -13.68 10.33 6.39
CA VAL A 51 -12.54 10.31 5.47
C VAL A 51 -12.59 9.03 4.62
N PRO A 52 -12.71 9.14 3.28
CA PRO A 52 -12.65 7.99 2.40
C PRO A 52 -11.25 7.36 2.39
N ILE A 53 -11.18 6.03 2.40
CA ILE A 53 -9.94 5.26 2.29
C ILE A 53 -9.99 4.34 1.07
N HIS A 54 -8.94 4.42 0.25
CA HIS A 54 -8.64 3.46 -0.81
C HIS A 54 -7.35 2.73 -0.46
N ILE A 55 -7.38 1.40 -0.53
CA ILE A 55 -6.20 0.56 -0.30
C ILE A 55 -6.00 -0.28 -1.55
N PHE A 56 -4.82 -0.23 -2.15
CA PHE A 56 -4.52 -1.07 -3.30
C PHE A 56 -3.11 -1.63 -3.22
N SER A 57 -2.92 -2.77 -3.88
CA SER A 57 -1.64 -3.49 -3.91
C SER A 57 -1.59 -4.40 -5.12
N GLY A 58 -0.40 -4.81 -5.50
CA GLY A 58 -0.21 -5.96 -6.37
C GLY A 58 -0.53 -7.26 -5.65
N ARG A 59 -1.08 -8.25 -6.36
CA ARG A 59 -1.38 -9.57 -5.79
C ARG A 59 -0.12 -10.39 -5.51
N ASP A 60 0.92 -10.18 -6.31
CA ASP A 60 2.21 -10.88 -6.19
C ASP A 60 3.20 -10.10 -5.30
N ASP A 61 2.76 -8.99 -4.69
CA ASP A 61 3.53 -8.33 -3.63
C ASP A 61 3.68 -9.30 -2.44
N PRO A 62 4.92 -9.70 -2.06
CA PRO A 62 5.14 -10.57 -0.91
C PRO A 62 4.62 -9.98 0.40
N LEU A 63 4.48 -8.65 0.50
CA LEU A 63 3.96 -7.96 1.68
C LEU A 63 2.42 -7.92 1.73
N SER A 64 1.73 -8.25 0.63
CA SER A 64 0.27 -8.29 0.58
C SER A 64 -0.32 -9.61 1.12
N GLY A 65 0.50 -10.67 1.21
CA GLY A 65 0.03 -12.02 1.52
C GLY A 65 -1.01 -12.54 0.51
N GLY A 66 -0.78 -12.28 -0.78
CA GLY A 66 -1.75 -12.63 -1.84
C GLY A 66 -3.03 -11.80 -1.78
N GLY A 67 -2.99 -10.63 -1.13
CA GLY A 67 -4.13 -9.76 -0.87
C GLY A 67 -4.82 -9.95 0.47
N ALA A 68 -4.55 -11.03 1.22
CA ALA A 68 -5.21 -11.28 2.49
C ALA A 68 -4.90 -10.21 3.55
N LEU A 69 -3.69 -9.64 3.52
CA LEU A 69 -3.31 -8.58 4.46
C LEU A 69 -3.93 -7.23 4.10
N ILE A 70 -4.21 -6.99 2.83
CA ILE A 70 -4.93 -5.81 2.33
C ILE A 70 -6.38 -5.83 2.79
N GLU A 71 -7.07 -6.97 2.62
CA GLU A 71 -8.44 -7.11 3.10
C GLU A 71 -8.52 -7.03 4.63
N LYS A 72 -7.58 -7.64 5.36
CA LYS A 72 -7.51 -7.51 6.81
C LYS A 72 -7.34 -6.07 7.28
N LEU A 73 -6.57 -5.26 6.55
CA LEU A 73 -6.45 -3.83 6.83
C LEU A 73 -7.78 -3.09 6.57
N ALA A 74 -8.43 -3.38 5.44
CA ALA A 74 -9.72 -2.80 5.12
C ALA A 74 -10.80 -3.14 6.16
N GLU A 75 -10.86 -4.39 6.61
CA GLU A 75 -11.75 -4.85 7.68
C GLU A 75 -11.52 -4.09 8.99
N ARG A 76 -10.27 -3.82 9.37
CA ARG A 76 -9.96 -3.03 10.58
C ARG A 76 -10.54 -1.62 10.49
N TYR A 77 -10.42 -0.97 9.35
CA TYR A 77 -11.02 0.36 9.15
C TYR A 77 -12.55 0.31 9.16
N ARG A 78 -13.16 -0.67 8.49
CA ARG A 78 -14.62 -0.86 8.52
C ARG A 78 -15.13 -1.11 9.95
N ASN A 79 -14.44 -1.97 10.71
CA ASN A 79 -14.78 -2.28 12.11
C ASN A 79 -14.60 -1.07 13.06
N ALA A 80 -13.73 -0.12 12.71
CA ALA A 80 -13.59 1.16 13.42
C ALA A 80 -14.70 2.18 13.08
N GLY A 81 -15.61 1.84 12.17
CA GLY A 81 -16.77 2.66 11.80
C GLY A 81 -16.49 3.65 10.66
N LEU A 82 -15.46 3.41 9.85
CA LEU A 82 -15.23 4.21 8.64
C LEU A 82 -16.24 3.82 7.56
N GLU A 83 -16.87 4.83 6.96
CA GLU A 83 -18.02 4.63 6.08
C GLU A 83 -17.63 4.22 4.66
N ARG A 84 -16.46 4.69 4.19
CA ARG A 84 -16.01 4.53 2.80
C ARG A 84 -14.63 3.91 2.75
N VAL A 85 -14.56 2.58 2.75
CA VAL A 85 -13.31 1.81 2.65
C VAL A 85 -13.38 0.87 1.45
N THR A 86 -12.53 1.14 0.47
CA THR A 86 -12.45 0.40 -0.80
C THR A 86 -11.08 -0.27 -0.96
N THR A 87 -11.06 -1.41 -1.63
CA THR A 87 -9.85 -2.19 -1.92
C THR A 87 -9.72 -2.46 -3.41
N LYS A 88 -8.49 -2.54 -3.93
CA LYS A 88 -8.20 -3.06 -5.28
C LYS A 88 -6.90 -3.87 -5.29
N LEU A 89 -6.93 -5.06 -5.88
CA LEU A 89 -5.74 -5.87 -6.11
C LEU A 89 -5.48 -5.98 -7.61
N TYR A 90 -4.27 -5.66 -8.03
CA TYR A 90 -3.85 -5.77 -9.41
C TYR A 90 -3.19 -7.14 -9.63
N GLU A 91 -3.76 -7.92 -10.55
CA GLU A 91 -3.27 -9.27 -10.84
C GLU A 91 -1.83 -9.23 -11.37
N SER A 92 -0.99 -10.12 -10.83
CA SER A 92 0.45 -10.19 -11.09
C SER A 92 1.27 -8.93 -10.76
N GLY A 93 0.64 -7.86 -10.25
CA GLY A 93 1.38 -6.68 -9.78
C GLY A 93 2.23 -7.04 -8.57
N ARG A 94 3.43 -6.45 -8.48
CA ARG A 94 4.32 -6.60 -7.33
C ARG A 94 4.16 -5.40 -6.37
N HIS A 95 5.23 -4.97 -5.71
CA HIS A 95 5.15 -4.00 -4.62
C HIS A 95 4.91 -2.56 -5.08
N GLU A 96 5.64 -2.09 -6.09
CA GLU A 96 5.63 -0.69 -6.52
C GLU A 96 4.59 -0.45 -7.63
N MET A 97 3.30 -0.46 -7.28
CA MET A 97 2.21 -0.40 -8.26
C MET A 97 2.24 0.84 -9.18
N PHE A 98 2.82 1.96 -8.76
CA PHE A 98 2.98 3.14 -9.61
C PHE A 98 4.18 3.04 -10.58
N ASN A 99 5.09 2.09 -10.35
CA ASN A 99 6.24 1.77 -11.20
C ASN A 99 6.06 0.40 -11.87
N GLU A 100 4.83 -0.12 -11.90
CA GLU A 100 4.50 -1.36 -12.59
C GLU A 100 4.23 -1.14 -14.08
N ILE A 101 4.26 -2.22 -14.87
CA ILE A 101 4.02 -2.15 -16.32
C ILE A 101 2.63 -1.55 -16.64
N ASN A 102 1.66 -1.74 -15.74
CA ASN A 102 0.32 -1.19 -15.83
C ASN A 102 0.12 0.12 -15.03
N ARG A 103 1.18 0.89 -14.75
CA ARG A 103 1.12 2.16 -14.00
C ARG A 103 0.06 3.15 -14.48
N ASP A 104 -0.21 3.18 -15.79
CA ASP A 104 -1.23 4.06 -16.38
C ASP A 104 -2.66 3.63 -16.00
N GLU A 105 -2.89 2.34 -15.80
CA GLU A 105 -4.14 1.80 -15.24
C GLU A 105 -4.25 2.20 -13.77
N VAL A 106 -3.23 1.89 -12.97
CA VAL A 106 -3.19 2.17 -11.52
C VAL A 106 -3.42 3.65 -11.23
N THR A 107 -2.75 4.53 -11.98
CA THR A 107 -2.88 5.98 -11.84
C THR A 107 -4.29 6.45 -12.20
N ARG A 108 -4.88 5.91 -13.26
CA ARG A 108 -6.25 6.25 -13.68
C ARG A 108 -7.28 5.81 -12.66
N ASP A 109 -7.16 4.59 -12.14
CA ASP A 109 -8.06 4.10 -11.09
C ASP A 109 -8.01 4.96 -9.83
N LEU A 110 -6.81 5.41 -9.42
CA LEU A 110 -6.68 6.35 -8.31
C LEU A 110 -7.37 7.68 -8.60
N ILE A 111 -7.15 8.25 -9.79
CA ILE A 111 -7.78 9.51 -10.20
C ILE A 111 -9.31 9.38 -10.22
N ASP A 112 -9.83 8.29 -10.81
CA ASP A 112 -11.25 8.02 -10.88
C ASP A 112 -11.85 7.84 -9.48
N TRP A 113 -11.15 7.14 -8.58
CA TRP A 113 -11.55 7.03 -7.19
C TRP A 113 -11.59 8.39 -6.48
N ILE A 114 -10.55 9.22 -6.65
CA ILE A 114 -10.50 10.58 -6.07
C ILE A 114 -11.68 11.41 -6.59
N ALA A 115 -11.95 11.38 -7.89
CA ALA A 115 -13.06 12.12 -8.50
C ALA A 115 -14.41 11.70 -7.92
N VAL A 116 -14.61 10.41 -7.62
CA VAL A 116 -15.84 9.89 -7.00
C VAL A 116 -16.00 10.35 -5.55
N VAL A 117 -14.90 10.50 -4.78
CA VAL A 117 -15.00 10.81 -3.35
C VAL A 117 -14.90 12.31 -3.03
N VAL A 118 -14.44 13.14 -3.98
CA VAL A 118 -14.36 14.60 -3.85
C VAL A 118 -15.48 15.31 -4.63
N GLY A 119 -16.01 14.70 -5.69
CA GLY A 119 -17.15 15.21 -6.46
C GLY A 119 -18.48 15.01 -5.76
#